data_AF-M3BNH7-F1
#
_entry.id   AF-M3BNH7-F1
#
_cell.length_a   1.000
_cell.length_b   1.000
_cell.length_c   1.000
_cell.angle_alpha   90.00
_cell.angle_beta   90.00
_cell.angle_gamma   90.00
#
_symmetry.space_group_name_H-M   'P 1'
#
loop_
_entity.id
_entity.type
_entity.pdbx_description
1 polymer ?
#
loop_
_entity_poly.entity_id
_entity_poly.type
_entity_poly.pdbx_seq_one_letter_code
_entity_poly.pdbx_strand_id
1 'polypeptide(L)'
;MMLHGRELLDRTLELAASARKRIERIDGLHVNDRADFTGSGLAADLDPLPVVIDMAELGTTGYRAADWLRDEHRVDLHLVDHRRISAQLTHADDEETVRTLLDALRDLSERASGLRPAPGDLRMEQVLPPRDAYFGPVEDVPHDRAEGRIAAEMLTPYPPGIPAALPGERLTGPVLEYLHTGIEAGMNLPDAADPELRTVRVTRETDAA
;
A
#
# COMPACT_ATOMS: atom_id res chain seq x y z
N MET A 1 -23.60 -20.73 -1.63
CA MET A 1 -24.02 -19.50 -2.32
C MET A 1 -25.39 -19.61 -3.00
N MET A 2 -25.65 -20.57 -3.91
CA MET A 2 -26.91 -20.58 -4.70
C MET A 2 -28.20 -20.77 -3.88
N LEU A 3 -28.15 -21.52 -2.77
CA LEU A 3 -29.34 -21.81 -1.94
C LEU A 3 -29.41 -21.00 -0.63
N HIS A 4 -28.26 -20.57 -0.09
CA HIS A 4 -28.14 -19.94 1.24
C HIS A 4 -27.31 -18.64 1.21
N GLY A 5 -27.23 -17.97 0.06
CA GLY A 5 -26.32 -16.82 -0.13
C GLY A 5 -26.55 -15.69 0.88
N ARG A 6 -27.81 -15.38 1.18
CA ARG A 6 -28.16 -14.35 2.15
C ARG A 6 -27.68 -14.68 3.56
N GLU A 7 -27.99 -15.88 4.05
CA GLU A 7 -27.57 -16.33 5.39
C GLU A 7 -26.04 -16.37 5.54
N LEU A 8 -25.33 -16.81 4.50
CA LEU A 8 -23.87 -16.82 4.48
C LEU A 8 -23.28 -15.42 4.55
N LEU A 9 -23.83 -14.48 3.76
CA LEU A 9 -23.37 -13.10 3.76
C LEU A 9 -23.73 -12.36 5.05
N ASP A 10 -24.94 -12.55 5.58
CA ASP A 10 -25.36 -11.96 6.85
C ASP A 10 -24.41 -12.38 7.98
N ARG A 11 -24.08 -13.69 8.06
CA ARG A 11 -23.07 -14.21 9.00
C ARG A 11 -21.69 -13.60 8.79
N THR A 12 -21.27 -13.43 7.54
CA THR A 12 -19.96 -12.84 7.21
C THR A 12 -19.90 -11.38 7.64
N LEU A 13 -20.98 -10.62 7.42
CA LEU A 13 -21.09 -9.22 7.82
C LEU A 13 -21.08 -9.08 9.35
N GLU A 14 -21.76 -9.97 10.08
CA GLU A 14 -21.71 -10.03 11.54
C GLU A 14 -20.29 -10.34 12.05
N LEU A 15 -19.62 -11.34 11.44
CA LEU A 15 -18.24 -11.70 11.75
C LEU A 15 -17.29 -10.52 11.50
N ALA A 16 -17.41 -9.84 10.36
CA ALA A 16 -16.62 -8.65 10.03
C ALA A 16 -16.86 -7.53 11.04
N ALA A 17 -18.12 -7.23 11.38
CA ALA A 17 -18.43 -6.21 12.39
C ALA A 17 -17.81 -6.53 13.76
N SER A 18 -17.77 -7.81 14.16
CA SER A 18 -17.11 -8.27 15.38
C SER A 18 -15.59 -8.15 15.29
N ALA A 19 -14.98 -8.62 14.20
CA ALA A 19 -13.55 -8.56 13.96
C ALA A 19 -13.02 -7.12 13.99
N ARG A 20 -13.68 -6.21 13.25
CA ARG A 20 -13.31 -4.78 13.21
C ARG A 20 -13.27 -4.16 14.61
N LYS A 21 -14.32 -4.38 15.42
CA LYS A 21 -14.37 -3.87 16.81
C LYS A 21 -13.29 -4.45 17.72
N ARG A 22 -12.81 -5.66 17.44
CA ARG A 22 -11.77 -6.33 18.23
C ARG A 22 -10.37 -5.88 17.82
N ILE A 23 -10.16 -5.63 16.52
CA ILE A 23 -8.91 -5.09 15.98
C ILE A 23 -8.72 -3.64 16.45
N GLU A 24 -9.78 -2.82 16.47
CA GLU A 24 -9.74 -1.43 16.96
C GLU A 24 -9.26 -1.29 18.42
N ARG A 25 -9.27 -2.39 19.18
CA ARG A 25 -8.80 -2.42 20.58
C ARG A 25 -7.34 -2.84 20.72
N ILE A 26 -6.67 -3.14 19.61
CA ILE A 26 -5.24 -3.46 19.59
C ILE A 26 -4.51 -2.13 19.46
N ASP A 27 -3.61 -1.87 20.40
CA ASP A 27 -2.87 -0.60 20.45
C ASP A 27 -2.10 -0.35 19.15
N GLY A 28 -2.13 0.88 18.67
CA GLY A 28 -1.45 1.32 17.45
C GLY A 28 -2.09 0.85 16.13
N LEU A 29 -3.22 0.14 16.18
CA LEU A 29 -4.02 -0.21 15.01
C LEU A 29 -5.31 0.62 14.97
N HIS A 30 -5.68 1.06 13.78
CA HIS A 30 -6.97 1.70 13.53
C HIS A 30 -7.65 1.07 12.31
N VAL A 31 -8.85 0.55 12.49
CA VAL A 31 -9.65 -0.10 11.45
C VAL A 31 -10.51 0.94 10.78
N ASN A 32 -10.19 1.29 9.54
CA ASN A 32 -10.90 2.36 8.86
C ASN A 32 -12.39 2.06 8.72
N ASP A 33 -13.26 3.03 8.94
CA ASP A 33 -14.69 2.86 8.88
C ASP A 33 -15.40 3.95 8.06
N ARG A 34 -16.73 4.03 8.18
CA ARG A 34 -17.52 5.01 7.43
C ARG A 34 -17.16 6.45 7.79
N ALA A 35 -16.74 6.72 9.02
CA ALA A 35 -16.33 8.05 9.44
C ALA A 35 -15.06 8.52 8.71
N ASP A 36 -14.21 7.59 8.26
CA ASP A 36 -12.98 7.92 7.51
C ASP A 36 -13.22 8.17 6.02
N PHE A 37 -14.18 7.46 5.42
CA PHE A 37 -14.32 7.40 3.96
C PHE A 37 -15.62 7.96 3.40
N THR A 38 -16.63 8.21 4.24
CA THR A 38 -17.95 8.66 3.78
C THR A 38 -18.25 10.08 4.25
N GLY A 39 -19.04 10.82 3.47
CA GLY A 39 -19.35 12.21 3.75
C GLY A 39 -19.59 13.04 2.49
N SER A 40 -19.81 14.34 2.66
CA SER A 40 -19.99 15.25 1.51
C SER A 40 -18.71 15.31 0.67
N GLY A 41 -18.82 14.94 -0.61
CA GLY A 41 -17.67 14.88 -1.52
C GLY A 41 -16.77 13.65 -1.35
N LEU A 42 -17.15 12.69 -0.51
CA LEU A 42 -16.42 11.44 -0.28
C LEU A 42 -17.21 10.23 -0.85
N ALA A 43 -16.85 9.01 -0.45
CA ALA A 43 -17.54 7.80 -0.90
C ALA A 43 -18.99 7.76 -0.42
N ALA A 44 -19.85 7.09 -1.21
CA ALA A 44 -21.26 6.93 -0.88
C ALA A 44 -21.50 5.96 0.29
N ASP A 45 -20.70 4.89 0.37
CA ASP A 45 -20.73 3.91 1.45
C ASP A 45 -19.38 3.17 1.52
N LEU A 46 -19.23 2.32 2.53
CA LEU A 46 -18.07 1.46 2.77
C LEU A 46 -18.48 -0.02 2.75
N ASP A 47 -17.76 -0.84 1.98
CA ASP A 47 -17.80 -2.30 2.13
C ASP A 47 -17.04 -2.72 3.40
N PRO A 48 -17.68 -3.37 4.38
CA PRO A 48 -17.03 -3.78 5.63
C PRO A 48 -16.20 -5.06 5.51
N LEU A 49 -16.25 -5.79 4.38
CA LEU A 49 -15.58 -7.08 4.21
C LEU A 49 -14.06 -6.95 3.99
N PRO A 50 -13.56 -5.95 3.24
CA PRO A 50 -12.15 -5.57 3.31
C PRO A 50 -11.87 -4.88 4.66
N VAL A 51 -11.26 -5.62 5.58
CA VAL A 51 -10.82 -5.08 6.87
C VAL A 51 -9.49 -4.36 6.69
N VAL A 52 -9.60 -3.11 6.23
CA VAL A 52 -8.48 -2.18 6.07
C VAL A 52 -8.06 -1.64 7.44
N ILE A 53 -6.79 -1.82 7.77
CA ILE A 53 -6.18 -1.48 9.06
C ILE A 53 -5.03 -0.52 8.79
N ASP A 54 -5.14 0.67 9.34
CA ASP A 54 -4.10 1.68 9.42
C ASP A 54 -3.16 1.36 10.59
N MET A 55 -1.85 1.38 10.31
CA MET A 55 -0.79 1.01 11.24
C MET A 55 0.23 2.12 11.42
N ALA A 56 -0.12 3.38 11.09
CA ALA A 56 0.81 4.50 11.15
C ALA A 56 1.49 4.67 12.52
N GLU A 57 0.80 4.32 13.61
CA GLU A 57 1.32 4.44 14.98
C GLU A 57 2.32 3.33 15.33
N LEU A 58 2.36 2.23 14.60
CA LEU A 58 3.28 1.12 14.84
C LEU A 58 4.73 1.42 14.40
N GLY A 59 4.95 2.48 13.63
CA GLY A 59 6.29 2.87 13.18
C GLY A 59 6.92 1.89 12.16
N THR A 60 6.12 1.06 11.50
CA THR A 60 6.53 0.10 10.46
C THR A 60 5.70 0.26 9.19
N THR A 61 6.09 -0.39 8.09
CA THR A 61 5.28 -0.45 6.86
C THR A 61 4.32 -1.62 6.86
N GLY A 62 3.25 -1.52 6.06
CA GLY A 62 2.42 -2.67 5.74
C GLY A 62 3.23 -3.81 5.10
N TYR A 63 4.19 -3.50 4.22
CA TYR A 63 5.03 -4.52 3.57
C TYR A 63 5.74 -5.41 4.59
N ARG A 64 6.41 -4.79 5.57
CA ARG A 64 7.13 -5.53 6.61
C ARG A 64 6.21 -6.25 7.57
N ALA A 65 5.10 -5.62 7.94
CA ALA A 65 4.08 -6.25 8.75
C ALA A 65 3.53 -7.51 8.06
N ALA A 66 3.25 -7.45 6.76
CA ALA A 66 2.73 -8.58 6.00
C ALA A 66 3.73 -9.73 5.87
N ASP A 67 5.00 -9.44 5.59
CA ASP A 67 6.05 -10.47 5.56
C ASP A 67 6.20 -11.13 6.94
N TRP A 68 6.21 -10.33 8.01
CA TRP A 68 6.30 -10.83 9.38
C TRP A 68 5.08 -11.70 9.76
N LEU A 69 3.86 -11.25 9.44
CA LEU A 69 2.62 -12.00 9.67
C LEU A 69 2.61 -13.34 8.89
N ARG A 70 3.15 -13.36 7.67
CA ARG A 70 3.30 -14.60 6.89
C ARG A 70 4.34 -15.55 7.49
N ASP A 71 5.47 -15.02 7.91
CA ASP A 71 6.60 -15.83 8.39
C ASP A 71 6.35 -16.42 9.78
N GLU A 72 5.83 -15.61 10.71
CA GLU A 72 5.62 -15.99 12.11
C GLU A 72 4.24 -16.61 12.35
N HIS A 73 3.20 -16.12 11.66
CA HIS A 73 1.80 -16.51 11.93
C HIS A 73 1.13 -17.25 10.76
N ARG A 74 1.78 -17.39 9.60
CA ARG A 74 1.21 -18.00 8.38
C ARG A 74 -0.08 -17.29 7.92
N VAL A 75 -0.17 -15.98 8.16
CA VAL A 75 -1.30 -15.15 7.75
C VAL A 75 -0.92 -14.33 6.53
N ASP A 76 -1.61 -14.56 5.41
CA ASP A 76 -1.52 -13.74 4.21
C ASP A 76 -2.56 -12.62 4.23
N LEU A 77 -2.12 -11.41 3.86
CA LEU A 77 -2.97 -10.23 3.77
C LEU A 77 -3.35 -9.96 2.31
N HIS A 78 -4.55 -9.42 2.11
CA HIS A 78 -5.10 -9.17 0.79
C HIS A 78 -4.48 -7.95 0.11
N LEU A 79 -4.35 -6.84 0.84
CA LEU A 79 -3.76 -5.59 0.37
C LEU A 79 -2.71 -5.15 1.37
N VAL A 80 -1.60 -4.67 0.85
CA VAL A 80 -0.49 -4.15 1.63
C VAL A 80 0.04 -2.88 0.97
N ASP A 81 0.18 -1.81 1.74
CA ASP A 81 0.84 -0.58 1.30
C ASP A 81 1.87 -0.10 2.35
N HIS A 82 2.39 1.12 2.20
CA HIS A 82 3.41 1.67 3.10
C HIS A 82 2.89 1.97 4.52
N ARG A 83 1.57 2.02 4.74
CA ARG A 83 0.90 2.43 5.98
C ARG A 83 -0.22 1.47 6.43
N ARG A 84 -0.82 0.72 5.51
CA ARG A 84 -2.01 -0.10 5.74
C ARG A 84 -1.81 -1.53 5.31
N ILE A 85 -2.59 -2.40 5.95
CA ILE A 85 -2.83 -3.78 5.56
C ILE A 85 -4.32 -4.03 5.47
N SER A 86 -4.74 -5.06 4.74
CA SER A 86 -6.13 -5.46 4.67
C SER A 86 -6.30 -6.96 4.80
N ALA A 87 -7.20 -7.40 5.68
CA ALA A 87 -7.71 -8.76 5.71
C ALA A 87 -9.06 -8.82 4.99
N GLN A 88 -9.14 -9.60 3.90
CA GLN A 88 -10.39 -9.79 3.17
C GLN A 88 -11.21 -10.90 3.84
N LEU A 89 -12.30 -10.53 4.50
CA LEU A 89 -13.23 -11.51 5.05
C LEU A 89 -14.22 -11.96 3.97
N THR A 90 -14.54 -13.24 3.99
CA THR A 90 -15.46 -13.90 3.05
C THR A 90 -16.34 -14.90 3.78
N HIS A 91 -17.30 -15.48 3.07
CA HIS A 91 -18.15 -16.56 3.60
C HIS A 91 -17.38 -17.85 3.97
N ALA A 92 -16.08 -17.95 3.64
CA ALA A 92 -15.22 -19.05 4.06
C ALA A 92 -14.57 -18.81 5.44
N ASP A 93 -14.69 -17.61 5.99
CA ASP A 93 -14.13 -17.24 7.28
C ASP A 93 -15.10 -17.51 8.43
N ASP A 94 -14.52 -17.74 9.61
CA ASP A 94 -15.26 -17.97 10.84
C ASP A 94 -14.52 -17.40 12.06
N GLU A 95 -15.04 -17.71 13.26
CA GLU A 95 -14.47 -17.20 14.50
C GLU A 95 -13.06 -17.78 14.79
N GLU A 96 -12.70 -18.92 14.21
CA GLU A 96 -11.36 -19.48 14.35
C GLU A 96 -10.35 -18.73 13.46
N THR A 97 -10.70 -18.47 12.19
CA THR A 97 -9.84 -17.68 11.30
C THR A 97 -9.68 -16.24 11.80
N VAL A 98 -10.75 -15.62 12.31
CA VAL A 98 -10.68 -14.29 12.95
C VAL A 98 -9.84 -14.29 14.23
N ARG A 99 -9.90 -15.35 15.04
CA ARG A 99 -9.05 -15.45 16.24
C ARG A 99 -7.57 -15.52 15.85
N THR A 100 -7.24 -16.32 14.84
CA THR A 100 -5.88 -16.42 14.30
C THR A 100 -5.37 -15.07 13.82
N LEU A 101 -6.18 -14.33 13.07
CA LEU A 101 -5.86 -12.97 12.64
C LEU A 101 -5.62 -12.02 13.83
N LEU A 102 -6.49 -12.05 14.84
CA LEU A 102 -6.37 -11.18 16.01
C LEU A 102 -5.12 -11.47 16.84
N ASP A 103 -4.76 -12.73 17.01
CA ASP A 103 -3.57 -13.12 17.76
C ASP A 103 -2.30 -12.68 17.00
N ALA A 104 -2.29 -12.83 15.67
CA ALA A 104 -1.20 -12.35 14.81
C ALA A 104 -1.06 -10.82 14.85
N LEU A 105 -2.17 -10.07 14.80
CA LEU A 105 -2.15 -8.60 14.85
C LEU A 105 -1.72 -8.05 16.22
N ARG A 106 -2.04 -8.74 17.32
CA ARG A 106 -1.57 -8.36 18.66
C ARG A 106 -0.07 -8.53 18.79
N ASP A 107 0.45 -9.67 18.37
CA ASP A 107 1.89 -9.94 18.42
C ASP A 107 2.67 -9.01 17.47
N LEU A 108 2.08 -8.66 16.32
CA LEU A 108 2.62 -7.60 15.45
C LEU A 108 2.69 -6.25 16.18
N SER A 109 1.61 -5.80 16.82
CA SER A 109 1.59 -4.53 17.55
C SER A 109 2.67 -4.47 18.64
N GLU A 110 2.88 -5.56 19.38
CA GLU A 110 3.91 -5.65 20.42
C GLU A 110 5.35 -5.64 19.86
N ARG A 111 5.57 -6.17 18.64
CA ARG A 111 6.90 -6.35 18.04
C ARG A 111 7.23 -5.35 16.94
N ALA A 112 6.29 -4.50 16.54
CA ALA A 112 6.44 -3.60 15.40
C ALA A 112 7.61 -2.61 15.58
N SER A 113 7.89 -2.20 16.81
CA SER A 113 9.05 -1.33 17.12
C SER A 113 10.42 -1.95 16.76
N GLY A 114 10.49 -3.29 16.61
CA GLY A 114 11.67 -4.01 16.14
C GLY A 114 11.78 -4.10 14.61
N LEU A 115 10.75 -3.68 13.87
CA LEU A 115 10.76 -3.62 12.42
C LEU A 115 11.37 -2.28 11.98
N ARG A 116 12.26 -2.29 10.98
CA ARG A 116 12.87 -1.04 10.47
C ARG A 116 11.77 -0.11 9.91
N PRO A 117 11.88 1.21 10.13
CA PRO A 117 10.90 2.18 9.64
C PRO A 117 10.87 2.24 8.11
N ALA A 118 9.72 2.70 7.60
CA ALA A 118 9.50 3.00 6.19
C ALA A 118 10.41 4.13 5.68
N PRO A 119 10.69 4.20 4.36
CA PRO A 119 11.02 5.46 3.72
C PRO A 119 9.90 6.49 3.94
N GLY A 120 10.24 7.78 3.88
CA GLY A 120 9.36 8.92 4.20
C GLY A 120 8.13 9.08 3.30
N ASP A 121 7.55 10.29 3.24
CA ASP A 121 6.33 10.54 2.46
C ASP A 121 6.51 10.15 0.98
N LEU A 122 5.68 9.19 0.54
CA LEU A 122 5.68 8.67 -0.83
C LEU A 122 4.71 9.42 -1.75
N ARG A 123 3.96 10.40 -1.23
CA ARG A 123 3.11 11.25 -2.07
C ARG A 123 3.98 12.27 -2.81
N MET A 124 3.75 12.34 -4.12
CA MET A 124 4.43 13.27 -5.00
C MET A 124 3.45 14.31 -5.56
N GLU A 125 4.00 15.46 -5.94
CA GLU A 125 3.25 16.51 -6.62
C GLU A 125 3.04 16.13 -8.09
N GLN A 126 1.79 16.12 -8.56
CA GLN A 126 1.48 16.02 -9.99
C GLN A 126 1.72 17.38 -10.66
N VAL A 127 2.86 17.53 -11.35
CA VAL A 127 3.30 18.78 -11.99
C VAL A 127 2.78 18.91 -13.42
N LEU A 128 2.71 17.81 -14.15
CA LEU A 128 2.23 17.76 -15.54
C LEU A 128 1.08 16.76 -15.68
N PRO A 129 0.17 16.94 -16.66
CA PRO A 129 -0.76 15.90 -17.04
C PRO A 129 0.00 14.62 -17.43
N PRO A 130 -0.41 13.44 -16.93
CA PRO A 130 0.30 12.19 -17.23
C PRO A 130 0.49 11.91 -18.72
N ARG A 131 -0.50 12.30 -19.54
CA ARG A 131 -0.42 12.21 -21.00
C ARG A 131 0.74 13.04 -21.56
N ASP A 132 0.91 14.26 -21.09
CA ASP A 132 1.91 15.19 -21.64
C ASP A 132 3.32 14.79 -21.18
N ALA A 133 3.46 14.30 -19.96
CA ALA A 133 4.72 13.74 -19.48
C ALA A 133 5.12 12.46 -20.24
N TYR A 134 4.16 11.55 -20.48
CA TYR A 134 4.44 10.27 -21.15
C TYR A 134 4.71 10.39 -22.66
N PHE A 135 4.00 11.28 -23.37
CA PHE A 135 4.17 11.48 -24.81
C PHE A 135 5.08 12.67 -25.17
N GLY A 136 5.54 13.43 -24.17
CA GLY A 136 6.39 14.58 -24.35
C GLY A 136 7.86 14.21 -24.63
N PRO A 137 8.73 15.21 -24.79
CA PRO A 137 10.18 15.00 -24.88
C PRO A 137 10.73 14.44 -23.57
N VAL A 138 11.54 13.38 -23.66
CA VAL A 138 12.12 12.69 -22.50
C VAL A 138 13.64 12.61 -22.56
N GLU A 139 14.24 12.30 -21.43
CA GLU A 139 15.63 11.88 -21.27
C GLU A 139 15.75 10.87 -20.12
N ASP A 140 16.75 9.99 -20.20
CA ASP A 140 17.06 9.03 -19.15
C ASP A 140 18.21 9.61 -18.31
N VAL A 141 17.98 9.81 -17.01
CA VAL A 141 18.98 10.36 -16.09
C VAL A 141 19.42 9.32 -15.06
N PRO A 142 20.67 9.35 -14.58
CA PRO A 142 21.08 8.54 -13.44
C PRO A 142 20.14 8.70 -12.23
N HIS A 143 19.86 7.62 -11.50
CA HIS A 143 18.90 7.64 -10.39
C HIS A 143 19.25 8.68 -9.31
N ASP A 144 20.54 8.88 -9.04
CA ASP A 144 21.09 9.85 -8.09
C ASP A 144 20.89 11.31 -8.52
N ARG A 145 20.41 11.53 -9.75
CA ARG A 145 20.06 12.84 -10.32
C ARG A 145 18.57 12.97 -10.67
N ALA A 146 17.77 11.97 -10.33
CA ALA A 146 16.35 11.95 -10.66
C ALA A 146 15.50 12.77 -9.67
N GLU A 147 15.99 13.03 -8.45
CA GLU A 147 15.24 13.81 -7.45
C GLU A 147 14.92 15.23 -7.98
N GLY A 148 13.66 15.64 -7.80
CA GLY A 148 13.13 16.92 -8.27
C GLY A 148 12.73 16.95 -9.75
N ARG A 149 13.13 15.95 -10.54
CA ARG A 149 12.72 15.80 -11.95
C ARG A 149 11.29 15.30 -12.06
N ILE A 150 10.67 15.48 -13.23
CA ILE A 150 9.30 15.03 -13.49
C ILE A 150 9.37 13.67 -14.18
N ALA A 151 8.78 12.64 -13.58
CA ALA A 151 8.75 11.30 -14.15
C ALA A 151 8.05 11.31 -15.52
N ALA A 152 8.62 10.59 -16.48
CA ALA A 152 7.99 10.36 -17.79
C ALA A 152 7.71 8.87 -18.04
N GLU A 153 7.86 8.04 -17.01
CA GLU A 153 7.54 6.62 -16.98
C GLU A 153 6.75 6.28 -15.72
N MET A 154 6.26 5.04 -15.67
CA MET A 154 5.60 4.50 -14.50
C MET A 154 6.60 3.62 -13.74
N LEU A 155 6.70 3.80 -12.41
CA LEU A 155 7.57 3.00 -11.56
C LEU A 155 6.70 2.17 -10.61
N THR A 156 6.38 0.94 -11.01
CA THR A 156 5.48 0.03 -10.28
C THR A 156 6.25 -1.06 -9.54
N PRO A 157 6.59 -0.87 -8.26
CA PRO A 157 7.24 -1.90 -7.45
C PRO A 157 6.37 -3.17 -7.36
N TYR A 158 6.95 -4.35 -7.53
CA TYR A 158 6.29 -5.62 -7.26
C TYR A 158 7.11 -6.53 -6.32
N PRO A 159 6.54 -6.94 -5.17
CA PRO A 159 5.25 -6.49 -4.62
C PRO A 159 5.28 -4.99 -4.19
N PRO A 160 4.13 -4.28 -4.07
CA PRO A 160 2.74 -4.78 -4.14
C PRO A 160 2.08 -4.75 -5.54
N GLY A 161 2.71 -4.16 -6.56
CA GLY A 161 2.10 -3.99 -7.89
C GLY A 161 1.26 -2.73 -8.05
N ILE A 162 1.53 -1.69 -7.27
CA ILE A 162 0.90 -0.37 -7.36
C ILE A 162 1.99 0.65 -7.72
N PRO A 163 1.75 1.57 -8.67
CA PRO A 163 2.72 2.60 -9.04
C PRO A 163 3.17 3.43 -7.83
N ALA A 164 4.47 3.47 -7.60
CA ALA A 164 5.11 4.41 -6.67
C ALA A 164 5.37 5.77 -7.33
N ALA A 165 5.48 5.80 -8.66
CA ALA A 165 5.53 7.01 -9.47
C ALA A 165 4.72 6.84 -10.76
N LEU A 166 3.98 7.90 -11.11
CA LEU A 166 3.26 8.04 -12.37
C LEU A 166 3.91 9.14 -13.24
N PRO A 167 3.75 9.06 -14.57
CA PRO A 167 4.17 10.15 -15.45
C PRO A 167 3.57 11.49 -15.01
N GLY A 168 4.39 12.53 -14.98
CA GLY A 168 4.03 13.88 -14.62
C GLY A 168 4.17 14.21 -13.13
N GLU A 169 4.49 13.23 -12.29
CA GLU A 169 4.79 13.46 -10.87
C GLU A 169 6.25 13.90 -10.67
N ARG A 170 6.49 14.76 -9.68
CA ARG A 170 7.83 15.19 -9.28
C ARG A 170 8.46 14.15 -8.35
N LEU A 171 9.53 13.51 -8.81
CA LEU A 171 10.27 12.50 -8.06
C LEU A 171 10.88 13.11 -6.79
N THR A 172 10.77 12.39 -5.68
CA THR A 172 11.32 12.79 -4.37
C THR A 172 12.36 11.78 -3.89
N GLY A 173 13.30 12.22 -3.06
CA GLY A 173 14.30 11.34 -2.44
C GLY A 173 13.70 10.10 -1.77
N PRO A 174 12.65 10.21 -0.92
CA PRO A 174 12.01 9.05 -0.29
C PRO A 174 11.48 8.00 -1.26
N VAL A 175 10.86 8.40 -2.38
CA VAL A 175 10.35 7.45 -3.39
C VAL A 175 11.50 6.77 -4.12
N LEU A 176 12.54 7.52 -4.48
CA LEU A 176 13.73 6.95 -5.14
C LEU A 176 14.48 5.99 -4.22
N GLU A 177 14.65 6.33 -2.94
CA GLU A 177 15.27 5.46 -1.94
C GLU A 177 14.45 4.19 -1.70
N TYR A 178 13.12 4.32 -1.63
CA TYR A 178 12.21 3.18 -1.53
C TYR A 178 12.38 2.19 -2.69
N LEU A 179 12.39 2.69 -3.93
CA LEU A 179 12.54 1.86 -5.12
C LEU A 179 13.94 1.21 -5.18
N HIS A 180 14.99 1.99 -4.93
CA HIS A 180 16.37 1.50 -4.96
C HIS A 180 16.62 0.40 -3.91
N THR A 181 16.29 0.69 -2.65
CA THR A 181 16.52 -0.27 -1.54
C THR A 181 15.67 -1.53 -1.68
N GLY A 182 14.48 -1.43 -2.27
CA GLY A 182 13.69 -2.62 -2.50
C GLY A 182 14.19 -3.44 -3.69
N ILE A 183 14.73 -2.84 -4.76
CA ILE A 183 15.42 -3.59 -5.83
C ILE A 183 16.61 -4.36 -5.25
N GLU A 184 17.42 -3.75 -4.38
CA GLU A 184 18.50 -4.44 -3.66
C GLU A 184 17.99 -5.62 -2.81
N ALA A 185 16.75 -5.54 -2.33
CA ALA A 185 16.08 -6.61 -1.58
C ALA A 185 15.37 -7.65 -2.47
N GLY A 186 15.44 -7.53 -3.81
CA GLY A 186 14.83 -8.46 -4.77
C GLY A 186 13.43 -8.06 -5.28
N MET A 187 13.01 -6.82 -5.04
CA MET A 187 11.80 -6.25 -5.64
C MET A 187 11.94 -6.18 -7.17
N ASN A 188 10.86 -6.48 -7.89
CA ASN A 188 10.80 -6.32 -9.34
C ASN A 188 10.19 -4.96 -9.72
N LEU A 189 10.70 -4.35 -10.79
CA LEU A 189 10.20 -3.06 -11.31
C LEU A 189 9.86 -3.18 -12.81
N PRO A 190 8.78 -3.88 -13.17
CA PRO A 190 8.52 -4.30 -14.56
C PRO A 190 8.18 -3.16 -15.52
N ASP A 191 7.63 -2.05 -15.02
CA ASP A 191 7.16 -0.94 -15.87
C ASP A 191 8.25 0.09 -16.18
N ALA A 192 9.36 0.07 -15.43
CA ALA A 192 10.46 0.99 -15.64
C ALA A 192 11.20 0.66 -16.95
N ALA A 193 11.63 1.71 -17.66
CA ALA A 193 12.50 1.60 -18.82
C ALA A 193 13.83 0.94 -18.48
N ASP A 194 14.31 1.12 -17.24
CA ASP A 194 15.42 0.39 -16.64
C ASP A 194 14.97 -0.32 -15.35
N PRO A 195 14.68 -1.64 -15.40
CA PRO A 195 14.23 -2.40 -14.23
C PRO A 195 15.24 -2.48 -13.09
N GLU A 196 16.53 -2.21 -13.33
CA GLU A 196 17.55 -2.14 -12.28
C GLU A 196 17.65 -0.74 -11.65
N LEU A 197 16.84 0.22 -12.11
CA LEU A 197 16.80 1.61 -11.66
C LEU A 197 18.19 2.28 -11.67
N ARG A 198 19.07 1.94 -12.63
CA ARG A 198 20.33 2.68 -12.80
C ARG A 198 20.05 4.06 -13.39
N THR A 199 19.05 4.12 -14.27
CA THR A 199 18.48 5.36 -14.81
C THR A 199 16.98 5.45 -14.59
N VAL A 200 16.46 6.68 -14.60
CA VAL A 200 15.04 7.00 -14.57
C VAL A 200 14.70 7.88 -15.76
N ARG A 201 13.63 7.55 -16.48
CA ARG A 201 13.10 8.34 -17.60
C ARG A 201 12.28 9.51 -17.07
N VAL A 202 12.74 10.71 -17.38
CA VAL A 202 12.14 11.98 -16.93
C VAL A 202 11.80 12.86 -18.13
N THR A 203 10.92 13.83 -17.93
CA THR A 203 10.66 14.84 -18.96
C THR A 203 11.92 15.68 -19.18
N ARG A 204 12.24 15.96 -20.43
CA ARG A 204 13.35 16.86 -20.78
C ARG A 204 13.02 18.26 -20.30
N GLU A 205 13.98 18.92 -19.67
CA GLU A 205 13.83 20.34 -19.33
C GLU A 205 13.65 21.13 -20.64
N THR A 206 12.53 21.83 -20.75
CA THR A 206 12.37 22.80 -21.84
C THR A 206 13.01 24.07 -21.33
N ASP A 207 14.09 24.53 -21.96
CA ASP A 207 14.65 25.85 -21.67
C ASP A 207 13.49 26.84 -21.73
N ALA A 208 13.17 27.46 -20.60
CA ALA A 208 12.16 28.51 -20.55
C ALA A 208 12.60 29.62 -21.49
N ALA A 209 11.87 29.79 -22.60
CA ALA A 209 12.02 30.92 -23.51
C ALA A 209 11.51 32.21 -22.87
#